data_AF-S4NR28-F1
#
_entry.id   AF-S4NR28-F1
#
_cell.length_a   1.000
_cell.length_b   1.000
_cell.length_c   1.000
_cell.angle_alpha   90.00
_cell.angle_beta   90.00
_cell.angle_gamma   90.00
#
_symmetry.space_group_name_H-M   'P 1'
#
loop_
_entity.id
_entity.type
_entity.pdbx_description
1 polymer ?
#
loop_
_entity_poly.entity_id
_entity_poly.type
_entity_poly.pdbx_seq_one_letter_code
_entity_poly.pdbx_strand_id
1 'polypeptide(L)'
;MFQKRFYWILYGILFILLPINAPLEYWNDSILSAVFVIGFVRYAIVLHASWLLESGMGIWGLKEGEKYPPDTNLVFIFSKTYWPEYHYVYPRDYKSGEYGTYGSGCSTAFIRVFAALGEATNLCTLETKTLQKALAVAAKTKKPVASCIAEAIDGQTLEDDHF
;
A
#
# COMPACT_ATOMS: atom_id res chain seq x y z
N MET A 1 -19.16 15.49 -4.37
CA MET A 1 -18.05 15.33 -3.41
C MET A 1 -17.37 16.66 -3.18
N PHE A 2 -17.17 17.06 -1.91
CA PHE A 2 -16.54 18.32 -1.51
C PHE A 2 -15.12 18.49 -2.08
N GLN A 3 -14.26 17.48 -1.89
CA GLN A 3 -12.87 17.51 -2.35
C GLN A 3 -12.74 17.79 -3.85
N LYS A 4 -13.55 17.14 -4.70
CA LYS A 4 -13.52 17.34 -6.15
C LYS A 4 -13.92 18.76 -6.56
N ARG A 5 -14.88 19.38 -5.85
CA ARG A 5 -15.36 20.74 -6.14
C ARG A 5 -14.33 21.81 -5.79
N PHE A 6 -13.59 21.62 -4.70
CA PHE A 6 -12.63 22.59 -4.18
C PHE A 6 -11.17 22.18 -4.42
N TYR A 7 -10.91 21.24 -5.33
CA TYR A 7 -9.61 20.64 -5.55
C TYR A 7 -8.49 21.66 -5.70
N TRP A 8 -8.64 22.66 -6.59
CA TRP A 8 -7.61 23.66 -6.85
C TRP A 8 -7.31 24.55 -5.63
N ILE A 9 -8.33 24.87 -4.85
CA ILE A 9 -8.17 25.66 -3.62
C ILE A 9 -7.45 24.82 -2.56
N LEU A 10 -7.90 23.58 -2.33
CA LEU A 10 -7.29 22.66 -1.39
C LEU A 10 -5.84 22.32 -1.77
N TYR A 11 -5.56 22.16 -3.08
CA TYR A 11 -4.22 21.93 -3.58
C TYR A 11 -3.30 23.13 -3.27
N GLY A 12 -3.71 24.35 -3.60
CA GLY A 12 -2.93 25.55 -3.28
C GLY A 12 -2.63 25.67 -1.78
N ILE A 13 -3.62 25.40 -0.92
CA ILE A 13 -3.46 25.53 0.53
C ILE A 13 -2.64 24.38 1.12
N LEU A 14 -3.08 23.13 0.93
CA LEU A 14 -2.51 21.97 1.61
C LEU A 14 -1.20 21.48 1.00
N PHE A 15 -1.04 21.64 -0.31
CA PHE A 15 0.13 21.10 -1.02
C PHE A 15 1.27 22.12 -1.16
N ILE A 16 0.94 23.40 -1.38
CA ILE A 16 1.91 24.48 -1.62
C ILE A 16 2.12 25.33 -0.36
N LEU A 17 1.07 26.02 0.11
CA LEU A 17 1.22 27.02 1.17
C LEU A 17 1.59 26.39 2.51
N LEU A 18 0.88 25.34 2.93
CA LEU A 18 1.11 24.71 4.24
C LEU A 18 2.54 24.14 4.38
N PRO A 19 3.09 23.39 3.41
CA PRO A 19 4.45 22.86 3.54
C PRO A 19 5.53 23.92 3.41
N ILE A 20 5.34 24.96 2.59
CA ILE A 20 6.31 26.06 2.43
C ILE A 20 6.30 27.00 3.64
N ASN A 21 5.17 27.18 4.31
CA ASN A 21 5.09 28.08 5.47
C ASN A 21 5.97 27.61 6.63
N ALA A 22 6.05 26.31 6.86
CA ALA A 22 6.82 25.76 7.98
C ALA A 22 8.33 26.10 7.94
N PRO A 23 9.11 25.88 6.86
CA PRO A 23 10.52 26.30 6.72
C PRO A 23 10.74 27.79 6.90
N LEU A 24 9.82 28.62 6.40
CA LEU A 24 9.95 30.07 6.49
C LEU A 24 9.70 30.59 7.91
N GLU A 25 8.65 30.10 8.57
CA GLU A 25 8.23 30.60 9.88
C GLU A 25 9.07 30.01 11.02
N TYR A 26 9.30 28.70 11.01
CA TYR A 26 9.86 28.00 12.19
C TYR A 26 11.36 27.71 12.09
N TRP A 27 11.91 27.64 10.87
CA TRP A 27 13.31 27.26 10.65
C TRP A 27 14.16 28.38 10.06
N ASN A 28 13.58 29.58 9.89
CA ASN A 28 14.25 30.78 9.35
C ASN A 28 14.98 30.50 8.02
N ASP A 29 14.40 29.61 7.21
CA ASP A 29 14.97 29.22 5.93
C ASP A 29 14.66 30.28 4.86
N SER A 30 15.47 30.31 3.79
CA SER A 30 15.24 31.22 2.67
C SER A 30 14.03 30.80 1.84
N ILE A 31 13.32 31.79 1.27
CA ILE A 31 12.20 31.54 0.34
C ILE A 31 12.62 30.62 -0.81
N LEU A 32 13.83 30.84 -1.34
CA LEU A 32 14.36 30.04 -2.44
C LEU A 32 14.55 28.57 -2.02
N SER A 33 15.18 28.32 -0.87
CA SER A 33 15.37 26.96 -0.33
C SER A 33 14.03 26.26 -0.09
N ALA A 34 13.09 26.93 0.59
CA ALA A 34 11.77 26.37 0.88
C ALA A 34 11.01 25.97 -0.40
N VAL A 35 11.01 26.83 -1.42
CA VAL A 35 10.35 26.54 -2.70
C VAL A 35 11.06 25.41 -3.46
N PHE A 36 12.39 25.41 -3.53
CA PHE A 36 13.12 24.36 -4.25
C PHE A 36 13.03 23.00 -3.57
N VAL A 37 13.26 22.93 -2.27
CA VAL A 37 13.31 21.66 -1.54
C VAL A 37 11.91 21.15 -1.22
N ILE A 38 11.08 21.95 -0.54
CA ILE A 38 9.76 21.51 -0.08
C ILE A 38 8.69 21.60 -1.19
N GLY A 39 8.87 22.51 -2.15
CA GLY A 39 8.03 22.58 -3.34
C GLY A 39 8.43 21.52 -4.36
N PHE A 40 9.57 21.70 -5.03
CA PHE A 40 9.93 20.87 -6.18
C PHE A 40 10.50 19.51 -5.83
N VAL A 41 11.53 19.42 -4.96
CA VAL A 41 12.19 18.13 -4.66
C VAL A 41 11.23 17.18 -3.96
N ARG A 42 10.50 17.64 -2.94
CA ARG A 42 9.45 16.84 -2.28
C ARG A 42 8.42 16.34 -3.29
N TYR A 43 7.93 17.21 -4.17
CA TYR A 43 6.94 16.82 -5.18
C TYR A 43 7.50 15.76 -6.14
N ALA A 44 8.72 15.96 -6.63
CA ALA A 44 9.39 15.01 -7.50
C ALA A 44 9.57 13.65 -6.82
N ILE A 45 10.03 13.61 -5.56
CA ILE A 45 10.20 12.36 -4.82
C ILE A 45 8.87 11.61 -4.69
N VAL A 46 7.79 12.29 -4.28
CA VAL A 46 6.47 11.64 -4.11
C VAL A 46 5.94 11.13 -5.44
N LEU A 47 6.08 11.91 -6.52
CA LEU A 47 5.62 11.55 -7.84
C LEU A 47 6.38 10.35 -8.40
N HIS A 48 7.72 10.40 -8.34
CA HIS A 48 8.57 9.30 -8.81
C HIS A 48 8.42 8.04 -7.96
N ALA A 49 8.25 8.16 -6.63
CA ALA A 49 7.96 7.01 -5.79
C ALA A 49 6.62 6.35 -6.14
N SER A 50 5.60 7.15 -6.49
CA SER A 50 4.30 6.63 -6.92
C SER A 50 4.38 5.92 -8.28
N TRP A 51 5.09 6.51 -9.25
CA TRP A 51 5.30 5.89 -10.58
C TRP A 51 6.25 4.69 -10.55
N LEU A 52 7.13 4.61 -9.55
CA LEU A 52 8.01 3.46 -9.34
C LEU A 52 7.20 2.19 -9.06
N LEU A 53 6.01 2.28 -8.46
CA LEU A 53 5.15 1.11 -8.25
C LEU A 53 4.73 0.49 -9.59
N GLU A 54 4.23 1.30 -10.52
CA GLU A 54 3.78 0.83 -11.83
C GLU A 54 4.93 0.27 -12.67
N SER A 55 6.01 1.04 -12.81
CA SER A 55 7.20 0.60 -13.56
C SER A 55 7.88 -0.60 -12.90
N GLY A 56 7.86 -0.66 -11.56
CA GLY A 56 8.45 -1.73 -10.77
C GLY A 56 7.72 -3.06 -10.97
N MET A 57 6.39 -3.09 -10.93
CA MET A 57 5.61 -4.30 -11.22
C MET A 57 5.86 -4.80 -12.64
N GLY A 58 5.94 -3.90 -13.62
CA GLY A 58 6.21 -4.29 -15.01
C GLY A 58 7.57 -4.96 -15.22
N ILE A 59 8.61 -4.50 -14.51
CA ILE A 59 9.98 -5.00 -14.68
C ILE A 59 10.28 -6.19 -13.74
N TRP A 60 9.91 -6.06 -12.47
CA TRP A 60 10.30 -6.99 -11.39
C TRP A 60 9.15 -7.81 -10.81
N GLY A 61 7.94 -7.66 -11.33
CA GLY A 61 6.77 -8.35 -10.80
C GLY A 61 6.77 -9.86 -11.04
N LEU A 62 5.74 -10.51 -10.52
CA LEU A 62 5.53 -11.95 -10.64
C LEU A 62 5.19 -12.33 -12.10
N LYS A 63 5.92 -13.30 -12.63
CA LYS A 63 5.76 -13.88 -13.97
C LYS A 63 5.43 -15.35 -13.85
N GLU A 64 4.47 -15.80 -14.65
CA GLU A 64 4.07 -17.20 -14.66
C GLU A 64 5.23 -18.11 -15.10
N GLY A 65 5.42 -19.22 -14.39
CA GLY A 65 6.47 -20.20 -14.70
C GLY A 65 7.85 -19.88 -14.15
N GLU A 66 8.04 -18.73 -13.49
CA GLU A 66 9.29 -18.40 -12.81
C GLU A 66 9.30 -18.87 -11.35
N LYS A 67 10.50 -19.19 -10.87
CA LYS A 67 10.72 -19.61 -9.48
C LYS A 67 10.93 -18.37 -8.62
N TYR A 68 10.20 -18.29 -7.52
CA TYR A 68 10.31 -17.23 -6.52
C TYR A 68 10.66 -17.80 -5.14
N PRO A 69 11.58 -17.19 -4.38
CA PRO A 69 12.43 -16.06 -4.78
C PRO A 69 13.41 -16.47 -5.90
N PRO A 70 13.81 -15.54 -6.78
CA PRO A 70 14.76 -15.83 -7.85
C PRO A 70 16.12 -16.23 -7.26
N ASP A 71 16.79 -17.20 -7.89
CA ASP A 71 18.11 -17.68 -7.48
C ASP A 71 19.20 -16.63 -7.80
N THR A 72 19.24 -15.55 -7.02
CA THR A 72 20.16 -14.42 -7.18
C THR A 72 20.68 -13.93 -5.83
N ASN A 73 21.96 -13.58 -5.79
CA ASN A 73 22.60 -12.97 -4.62
C ASN A 73 22.04 -11.58 -4.27
N LEU A 74 21.19 -10.99 -5.13
CA LEU A 74 20.49 -9.73 -4.84
C LEU A 74 19.59 -9.83 -3.60
N VAL A 75 19.17 -11.03 -3.20
CA VAL A 75 18.38 -11.27 -1.98
C VAL A 75 19.12 -10.79 -0.71
N PHE A 76 20.46 -10.74 -0.72
CA PHE A 76 21.25 -10.23 0.41
C PHE A 76 21.33 -8.70 0.47
N ILE A 77 21.02 -8.00 -0.62
CA ILE A 77 21.12 -6.54 -0.73
C ILE A 77 19.72 -5.91 -0.70
N PHE A 78 18.75 -6.55 -1.34
CA PHE A 78 17.38 -6.09 -1.44
C PHE A 78 16.40 -7.17 -0.98
N SER A 79 15.57 -6.83 0.00
CA SER A 79 14.35 -7.59 0.26
C SER A 79 13.34 -7.24 -0.82
N LYS A 80 13.14 -8.15 -1.78
CA LYS A 80 12.06 -8.02 -2.76
C LYS A 80 10.74 -8.31 -2.07
N THR A 81 9.76 -7.44 -2.30
CA THR A 81 8.39 -7.61 -1.83
C THR A 81 7.44 -7.56 -3.02
N TYR A 82 6.44 -8.42 -2.98
CA TYR A 82 5.39 -8.58 -4.00
C TYR A 82 4.02 -8.15 -3.46
N TRP A 83 4.02 -7.22 -2.50
CA TRP A 83 2.79 -6.66 -1.94
C TRP A 83 1.91 -5.96 -2.99
N PRO A 84 2.44 -5.29 -4.04
CA PRO A 84 1.58 -4.69 -5.07
C PRO A 84 0.79 -5.78 -5.82
N GLU A 85 1.44 -6.87 -6.21
CA GLU A 85 0.80 -8.00 -6.87
C GLU A 85 -0.27 -8.65 -5.97
N TYR A 86 0.04 -8.83 -4.68
CA TYR A 86 -0.95 -9.27 -3.70
C TYR A 86 -2.16 -8.31 -3.63
N HIS A 87 -1.92 -7.00 -3.60
CA HIS A 87 -2.97 -5.98 -3.57
C HIS A 87 -3.88 -6.08 -4.81
N TYR A 88 -3.34 -6.36 -5.99
CA TYR A 88 -4.17 -6.56 -7.19
C TYR A 88 -4.94 -7.89 -7.18
N VAL A 89 -4.43 -8.93 -6.52
CA VAL A 89 -5.17 -10.19 -6.33
C VAL A 89 -6.31 -10.02 -5.32
N TYR A 90 -6.09 -9.27 -4.25
CA TYR A 90 -7.09 -9.00 -3.21
C TYR A 90 -7.07 -7.54 -2.73
N PRO A 91 -7.75 -6.62 -3.45
CA PRO A 91 -7.66 -5.17 -3.19
C PRO A 91 -8.39 -4.70 -1.94
N ARG A 92 -9.17 -5.58 -1.28
CA ARG A 92 -9.93 -5.24 -0.07
C ARG A 92 -9.12 -5.42 1.21
N ASP A 93 -7.94 -6.04 1.17
CA ASP A 93 -7.12 -6.19 2.37
C ASP A 93 -6.55 -4.86 2.83
N TYR A 94 -6.94 -4.40 4.02
CA TYR A 94 -6.41 -3.17 4.59
C TYR A 94 -4.93 -3.29 4.98
N LYS A 95 -4.43 -4.52 5.23
CA LYS A 95 -3.03 -4.75 5.58
C LYS A 95 -2.12 -4.60 4.35
N SER A 96 -2.61 -4.98 3.16
CA SER A 96 -1.90 -4.86 1.88
C SER A 96 -0.43 -5.29 1.96
N GLY A 97 -0.18 -6.42 2.66
CA GLY A 97 1.16 -6.93 2.96
C GLY A 97 1.37 -8.34 2.45
N GLU A 98 2.63 -8.75 2.33
CA GLU A 98 3.03 -10.10 1.96
C GLU A 98 3.28 -10.98 3.20
N TYR A 99 3.34 -12.31 3.01
CA TYR A 99 3.74 -13.27 4.03
C TYR A 99 5.13 -12.92 4.62
N GLY A 100 5.25 -12.91 5.94
CA GLY A 100 6.48 -12.58 6.68
C GLY A 100 6.41 -11.24 7.41
N THR A 101 6.17 -10.15 6.67
CA THR A 101 5.95 -8.79 7.23
C THR A 101 4.47 -8.40 7.29
N TYR A 102 3.58 -9.38 7.18
CA TYR A 102 2.14 -9.18 7.16
C TYR A 102 1.67 -8.43 8.42
N GLY A 103 1.12 -7.24 8.23
CA GLY A 103 0.62 -6.40 9.31
C GLY A 103 1.66 -5.53 10.04
N SER A 104 2.93 -5.54 9.63
CA SER A 104 3.99 -4.69 10.20
C SER A 104 4.25 -3.39 9.42
N GLY A 105 3.40 -3.08 8.43
CA GLY A 105 3.53 -1.87 7.61
C GLY A 105 3.14 -0.60 8.35
N CYS A 106 3.75 0.53 7.99
CA CYS A 106 3.42 1.84 8.56
C CYS A 106 1.96 2.24 8.26
N SER A 107 1.48 1.98 7.03
CA SER A 107 0.09 2.20 6.65
C SER A 107 -0.88 1.33 7.45
N THR A 108 -0.55 0.06 7.65
CA THR A 108 -1.35 -0.84 8.47
C THR A 108 -1.42 -0.35 9.91
N ALA A 109 -0.28 0.00 10.51
CA ALA A 109 -0.23 0.54 11.88
C ALA A 109 -1.09 1.80 12.02
N PHE A 110 -1.03 2.71 11.04
CA PHE A 110 -1.89 3.89 11.01
C PHE A 110 -3.37 3.50 11.01
N ILE A 111 -3.81 2.58 10.14
CA ILE A 111 -5.21 2.14 10.09
C ILE A 111 -5.64 1.49 11.42
N ARG A 112 -4.78 0.66 12.03
CA ARG A 112 -5.04 0.01 13.32
C ARG A 112 -5.26 1.01 14.46
N VAL A 113 -4.51 2.12 14.47
CA VAL A 113 -4.73 3.19 15.44
C VAL A 113 -6.13 3.78 15.29
N PHE A 114 -6.56 4.08 14.06
CA PHE A 114 -7.92 4.59 13.83
C PHE A 114 -9.01 3.55 14.11
N ALA A 115 -8.73 2.27 13.91
CA ALA A 115 -9.63 1.20 14.29
C ALA A 115 -9.78 1.10 15.82
N ALA A 116 -8.66 1.19 16.55
CA ALA A 116 -8.66 1.23 18.01
C ALA A 116 -9.37 2.46 18.58
N LEU A 117 -9.36 3.57 17.85
CA LEU A 117 -10.11 4.79 18.19
C LEU A 117 -11.61 4.71 17.82
N GLY A 118 -12.04 3.67 17.09
CA GLY A 118 -13.42 3.51 16.60
C GLY A 118 -13.76 4.29 15.34
N GLU A 119 -12.78 4.94 14.71
CA GLU A 119 -12.95 5.76 13.49
C GLU A 119 -12.88 4.94 12.21
N ALA A 120 -12.20 3.77 12.25
CA ALA A 120 -12.17 2.82 11.15
C ALA A 120 -12.92 1.53 11.54
N THR A 121 -13.92 1.16 10.75
CA THR A 121 -14.75 -0.05 10.98
C THR A 121 -14.82 -0.90 9.72
N ASN A 122 -15.30 -2.15 9.86
CA ASN A 122 -15.44 -3.10 8.75
C ASN A 122 -14.14 -3.34 7.97
N LEU A 123 -13.02 -3.39 8.71
CA LEU A 123 -11.73 -3.75 8.12
C LEU A 123 -11.80 -5.18 7.56
N CYS A 124 -11.38 -5.31 6.31
CA CYS A 124 -11.35 -6.59 5.61
C CYS A 124 -9.90 -7.08 5.56
N THR A 125 -9.65 -8.31 5.98
CA THR A 125 -8.34 -8.95 5.89
C THR A 125 -8.49 -10.43 5.58
N LEU A 126 -7.40 -11.08 5.15
CA LEU A 126 -7.42 -12.48 4.75
C LEU A 126 -6.62 -13.34 5.74
N GLU A 127 -7.26 -14.31 6.38
CA GLU A 127 -6.56 -15.24 7.24
C GLU A 127 -5.72 -16.23 6.43
N THR A 128 -4.58 -16.64 6.99
CA THR A 128 -3.68 -17.62 6.36
C THR A 128 -4.40 -18.94 6.06
N LYS A 129 -5.30 -19.40 6.94
CA LYS A 129 -6.07 -20.63 6.75
C LYS A 129 -7.04 -20.51 5.57
N THR A 130 -7.72 -19.37 5.45
CA THR A 130 -8.64 -19.09 4.35
C THR A 130 -7.90 -19.01 3.02
N LEU A 131 -6.76 -18.31 2.99
CA LEU A 131 -5.89 -18.24 1.81
C LEU A 131 -5.41 -19.64 1.37
N GLN A 132 -4.94 -20.48 2.30
CA GLN A 132 -4.49 -21.84 1.99
C GLN A 132 -5.62 -22.68 1.37
N LYS A 133 -6.85 -22.58 1.89
CA LYS A 133 -8.01 -23.25 1.32
C LYS A 133 -8.33 -22.73 -0.08
N ALA A 134 -8.33 -21.41 -0.27
CA ALA A 134 -8.56 -20.78 -1.58
C ALA A 134 -7.54 -21.24 -2.62
N LEU A 135 -6.25 -21.27 -2.26
CA LEU A 135 -5.17 -21.74 -3.14
C LEU A 135 -5.30 -23.24 -3.45
N ALA A 136 -5.67 -24.07 -2.47
CA ALA A 136 -5.91 -25.49 -2.71
C ALA A 136 -7.10 -25.73 -3.66
N VAL A 137 -8.16 -24.91 -3.57
CA VAL A 137 -9.30 -24.95 -4.51
C VAL A 137 -8.88 -24.48 -5.89
N ALA A 138 -8.13 -23.38 -5.98
CA ALA A 138 -7.61 -22.86 -7.25
C ALA A 138 -6.72 -23.91 -7.95
N ALA A 139 -5.84 -24.58 -7.21
CA ALA A 139 -4.96 -25.63 -7.75
C ALA A 139 -5.75 -26.85 -8.29
N LYS A 140 -6.83 -27.26 -7.61
CA LYS A 140 -7.67 -28.39 -8.04
C LYS A 140 -8.56 -28.05 -9.22
N THR A 141 -9.17 -26.86 -9.20
CA THR A 141 -10.22 -26.45 -10.16
C THR A 141 -9.67 -25.67 -11.36
N LYS A 142 -8.43 -25.18 -11.27
CA LYS A 142 -7.81 -24.24 -12.22
C LYS A 142 -8.60 -22.95 -12.43
N LYS A 143 -9.48 -22.60 -11.48
CA LYS A 143 -10.15 -21.29 -11.45
C LYS A 143 -9.14 -20.18 -11.13
N PRO A 144 -9.41 -18.93 -11.55
CA PRO A 144 -8.59 -17.77 -11.18
C PRO A 144 -8.49 -17.63 -9.65
N VAL A 145 -7.28 -17.43 -9.13
CA VAL A 145 -7.00 -17.33 -7.68
C VAL A 145 -7.86 -16.26 -7.01
N ALA A 146 -8.02 -15.09 -7.64
CA ALA A 146 -8.85 -14.00 -7.13
C ALA A 146 -10.31 -14.43 -6.88
N SER A 147 -10.88 -15.28 -7.75
CA SER A 147 -12.24 -15.78 -7.58
C SER A 147 -12.35 -16.77 -6.42
N CYS A 148 -11.37 -17.66 -6.26
CA CYS A 148 -11.34 -18.60 -5.15
C CYS A 148 -11.14 -17.89 -3.81
N ILE A 149 -10.36 -16.81 -3.77
CA ILE A 149 -10.20 -15.98 -2.57
C ILE A 149 -11.52 -15.29 -2.23
N ALA A 150 -12.21 -14.70 -3.22
CA ALA A 150 -13.51 -14.09 -3.01
C ALA A 150 -14.54 -15.08 -2.43
N GLU A 151 -14.64 -16.29 -3.01
CA GLU A 151 -15.52 -17.35 -2.51
C GLU A 151 -15.14 -17.81 -1.09
N ALA A 152 -13.85 -17.86 -0.75
CA ALA A 152 -13.39 -18.31 0.56
C ALA A 152 -13.62 -17.28 1.67
N ILE A 153 -13.65 -15.99 1.34
CA ILE A 153 -13.88 -14.90 2.30
C ILE A 153 -15.32 -14.91 2.83
N ASP A 154 -16.30 -15.29 2.02
CA ASP A 154 -17.70 -15.37 2.46
C ASP A 154 -17.89 -16.36 3.63
N GLY A 155 -17.00 -17.34 3.76
CA GLY A 155 -16.96 -18.29 4.88
C GLY A 155 -16.03 -17.89 6.03
N GLN A 156 -15.33 -16.76 5.93
CA GLN A 156 -14.41 -16.27 6.95
C GLN A 156 -15.15 -15.37 7.94
N THR A 157 -15.01 -15.68 9.23
CA THR A 157 -15.42 -14.79 10.32
C THR A 157 -14.15 -14.25 10.97
N LEU A 158 -14.05 -12.93 11.06
CA LEU A 158 -12.92 -12.25 11.70
C LEU A 158 -13.27 -11.97 13.16
N GLU A 159 -12.26 -12.02 14.04
CA GLU A 159 -12.41 -11.56 15.42
C GLU A 159 -12.64 -10.04 15.44
N ASP A 160 -13.36 -9.56 16.46
CA ASP A 160 -13.72 -8.13 16.56
C ASP A 160 -12.48 -7.23 16.72
N ASP A 161 -11.37 -7.78 17.24
CA ASP A 161 -10.09 -7.12 17.48
C ASP A 161 -8.98 -7.54 16.51
N HIS A 162 -9.33 -8.08 15.33
CA HIS A 162 -8.38 -8.53 14.31
C HIS A 162 -7.49 -7.40 13.72
N PHE A 163 -7.69 -6.16 14.16
CA PHE A 163 -7.00 -4.99 13.67
C PHE A 163 -5.56 -4.92 14.17
#